data_AF-A0A1H1D126-F1
#
_entry.id   AF-A0A1H1D126-F1
#
_cell.length_a   1.000
_cell.length_b   1.000
_cell.length_c   1.000
_cell.angle_alpha   90.00
_cell.angle_beta   90.00
_cell.angle_gamma   90.00
#
_symmetry.space_group_name_H-M   'P 1'
#
loop_
_entity.id
_entity.type
_entity.pdbx_description
1 polymer ?
#
loop_
_entity_poly.entity_id
_entity_poly.type
_entity_poly.pdbx_seq_one_letter_code
_entity_poly.pdbx_strand_id
1 'polypeptide(L)'
;MSIDTACPSGPHDIMNATTRHPDPMRAAADVDTTQWRTDDERWDAVTHRDRDADGAFFYAVRTTGVFCRPSCASRQPRRENVAFFTDAAAARAAGFRDCKRCQPGGLPRELDIVARACAALDADPQQRLTLAQLSDAVHVSPFHLQRLFKRVVGVSPRQYQAAQRGAALRDALQGGADVTRATLDAGFGSPSRMYDSAPAELGMAPSAYRRKGAGLTVHYASAPTSLGFVLVAATDKGICKIGFGDDTALLIDELRGEFANAELREDAGRLAPFIAQIDAYLRGTRQDFELPLDIASTAFKQRVWDALRRIPYGETRSYSQIAEAVGSPRAVRAVASACATNPVALAIPCHRVVQKGGALAGYRWGLPRKAALLDNEAQHAGGVSASDAPRRDASRTDADSHNSQLDHAA
;
A
#
# COMPACT_ATOMS: atom_id res chain seq x y z
N MET A 1 35.95 50.05 -42.83
CA MET A 1 35.48 51.25 -42.11
C MET A 1 34.63 50.71 -40.97
N SER A 2 35.18 50.20 -39.87
CA SER A 2 36.00 50.87 -38.83
C SER A 2 35.24 52.10 -38.33
N ILE A 3 34.82 52.19 -37.07
CA ILE A 3 35.62 52.41 -35.84
C ILE A 3 34.71 52.03 -34.64
N ASP A 4 35.03 51.05 -33.79
CA ASP A 4 35.81 51.11 -32.54
C ASP A 4 35.41 52.22 -31.55
N THR A 5 35.05 51.84 -30.30
CA THR A 5 35.55 52.44 -29.04
C THR A 5 35.20 51.57 -27.82
N ALA A 6 36.24 50.88 -27.34
CA ALA A 6 36.73 50.71 -25.96
C ALA A 6 35.82 50.34 -24.76
N CYS A 7 36.20 49.23 -24.12
CA CYS A 7 36.09 48.92 -22.68
C CYS A 7 37.11 49.77 -21.87
N PRO A 8 36.98 49.92 -20.53
CA PRO A 8 37.79 49.03 -19.68
C PRO A 8 37.25 48.70 -18.25
N SER A 9 37.73 47.55 -17.75
CA SER A 9 38.15 47.20 -16.36
C SER A 9 37.15 47.14 -15.17
N GLY A 10 37.10 45.94 -14.54
CA GLY A 10 36.40 45.59 -13.27
C GLY A 10 37.09 46.11 -11.99
N PRO A 11 37.02 45.45 -10.80
CA PRO A 11 36.59 44.08 -10.47
C PRO A 11 35.46 44.01 -9.41
N HIS A 12 34.92 42.82 -9.08
CA HIS A 12 34.60 42.42 -7.68
C HIS A 12 34.14 40.96 -7.58
N ASP A 13 35.00 40.20 -6.90
CA ASP A 13 34.79 39.14 -5.92
C ASP A 13 33.67 38.09 -6.01
N ILE A 14 34.21 36.89 -6.14
CA ILE A 14 33.74 35.56 -5.79
C ILE A 14 33.27 35.50 -4.32
N MET A 15 32.01 35.14 -4.08
CA MET A 15 31.60 34.38 -2.88
C MET A 15 30.47 33.40 -3.22
N ASN A 16 30.84 32.14 -3.20
CA ASN A 16 30.00 30.98 -3.43
C ASN A 16 29.38 30.55 -2.08
N ALA A 17 28.10 30.88 -1.84
CA ALA A 17 27.39 30.45 -0.64
C ALA A 17 26.65 29.13 -0.90
N THR A 18 27.34 28.02 -0.65
CA THR A 18 26.74 26.68 -0.62
C THR A 18 25.89 26.51 0.64
N THR A 19 24.58 26.72 0.52
CA THR A 19 23.62 26.35 1.57
C THR A 19 23.45 24.83 1.55
N ARG A 20 24.12 24.14 2.48
CA ARG A 20 23.96 22.70 2.72
C ARG A 20 22.53 22.41 3.19
N HIS A 21 21.74 21.74 2.36
CA HIS A 21 20.50 21.10 2.78
C HIS A 21 20.80 19.85 3.62
N PRO A 22 20.07 19.61 4.73
CA PRO A 22 20.25 18.42 5.55
C PRO A 22 19.69 17.17 4.83
N ASP A 23 20.49 16.11 4.86
CA ASP A 23 20.23 14.77 4.31
C ASP A 23 18.94 14.14 4.89
N PRO A 24 18.02 13.60 4.07
CA PRO A 24 16.74 13.03 4.52
C PRO A 24 16.82 11.62 5.14
N MET A 25 18.01 11.16 5.55
CA MET A 25 18.23 9.81 6.11
C MET A 25 18.16 9.71 7.65
N ARG A 26 17.77 10.76 8.38
CA ARG A 26 17.77 10.77 9.87
C ARG A 26 16.39 10.78 10.54
N ALA A 27 15.43 9.98 10.10
CA ALA A 27 14.21 9.74 10.88
C ALA A 27 13.52 8.41 10.54
N ALA A 28 14.13 7.33 11.04
CA ALA A 28 13.50 6.02 11.20
C ALA A 28 14.15 5.29 12.38
N ALA A 29 13.86 5.76 13.60
CA ALA A 29 13.89 5.00 14.85
C ALA A 29 13.52 5.95 16.00
N ASP A 30 12.26 5.98 16.43
CA ASP A 30 11.98 6.18 17.85
C ASP A 30 11.89 4.78 18.48
N VAL A 31 13.01 4.06 18.43
CA VAL A 31 13.42 3.25 19.58
C VAL A 31 13.91 4.29 20.57
N ASP A 32 13.47 4.23 21.82
CA ASP A 32 13.82 5.20 22.86
C ASP A 32 15.36 5.34 22.95
N THR A 33 15.92 6.30 22.21
CA THR A 33 17.38 6.52 22.10
C THR A 33 17.92 7.19 23.35
N THR A 34 17.08 7.40 24.37
CA THR A 34 17.45 8.10 25.58
C THR A 34 18.23 7.25 26.58
N GLN A 35 18.29 5.93 26.42
CA GLN A 35 18.89 5.01 27.39
C GLN A 35 20.41 4.76 27.25
N TRP A 36 21.03 5.03 26.09
CA TRP A 36 22.48 4.78 25.86
C TRP A 36 23.20 6.03 25.31
N ARG A 37 23.30 7.05 26.17
CA ARG A 37 23.88 8.36 25.85
C ARG A 37 25.39 8.39 26.08
N THR A 38 25.89 7.62 27.04
CA THR A 38 27.32 7.56 27.38
C THR A 38 28.00 6.32 26.80
N ASP A 39 29.32 6.41 26.62
CA ASP A 39 30.12 5.26 26.16
C ASP A 39 30.15 4.12 27.18
N ASP A 40 29.93 4.40 28.46
CA ASP A 40 29.90 3.39 29.52
C ASP A 40 28.56 2.63 29.53
N GLU A 41 27.43 3.30 29.30
CA GLU A 41 26.12 2.65 29.08
C GLU A 41 26.15 1.77 27.81
N ARG A 42 26.74 2.28 26.72
CA ARG A 42 26.91 1.52 25.48
C ARG A 42 27.82 0.31 25.70
N TRP A 43 28.88 0.47 26.50
CA TRP A 43 29.75 -0.63 26.84
C TRP A 43 29.03 -1.68 27.67
N ASP A 44 28.26 -1.27 28.67
CA ASP A 44 27.48 -2.17 29.51
C ASP A 44 26.50 -3.02 28.66
N ALA A 45 25.78 -2.38 27.73
CA ALA A 45 24.91 -3.06 26.78
C ALA A 45 25.65 -4.08 25.87
N VAL A 46 26.88 -3.76 25.43
CA VAL A 46 27.72 -4.71 24.68
C VAL A 46 28.16 -5.89 25.56
N THR A 47 28.50 -5.65 26.83
CA THR A 47 28.93 -6.71 27.75
C THR A 47 27.79 -7.67 28.08
N HIS A 48 26.58 -7.14 28.28
CA HIS A 48 25.36 -7.91 28.55
C HIS A 48 24.70 -8.47 27.29
N ARG A 49 25.20 -8.13 26.10
CA ARG A 49 24.63 -8.49 24.79
C ARG A 49 23.16 -8.12 24.69
N ASP A 50 22.85 -6.91 25.14
CA ASP A 50 21.50 -6.38 25.16
C ASP A 50 20.93 -6.33 23.72
N ARG A 51 19.76 -6.94 23.53
CA ARG A 51 19.08 -6.99 22.23
C ARG A 51 18.26 -5.73 21.98
N ASP A 52 17.90 -4.99 23.02
CA ASP A 52 17.12 -3.76 22.90
C ASP A 52 18.02 -2.59 22.45
N ALA A 53 19.32 -2.71 22.67
CA ALA A 53 20.35 -1.81 22.15
C ALA A 53 20.64 -1.99 20.64
N ASP A 54 20.18 -3.08 20.01
CA ASP A 54 20.39 -3.32 18.59
C ASP A 54 19.69 -2.26 17.72
N GLY A 55 20.48 -1.48 16.98
CA GLY A 55 19.97 -0.41 16.12
C GLY A 55 19.98 0.97 16.76
N ALA A 56 20.18 1.06 18.09
CA ALA A 56 20.44 2.33 18.78
C ALA A 56 21.88 2.80 18.56
N PHE A 57 22.83 1.87 18.55
CA PHE A 57 24.23 2.12 18.20
C PHE A 57 24.92 0.84 17.70
N PHE A 58 26.15 0.99 17.21
CA PHE A 58 27.03 -0.08 16.76
C PHE A 58 28.38 0.06 17.45
N TYR A 59 29.10 -1.05 17.64
CA TYR A 59 30.46 -1.03 18.19
C TYR A 59 31.45 -1.63 17.20
N ALA A 60 32.65 -1.06 17.11
CA ALA A 60 33.72 -1.53 16.25
C ALA A 60 34.98 -1.85 17.04
N VAL A 61 35.68 -2.89 16.62
CA VAL A 61 36.89 -3.40 17.27
C VAL A 61 38.11 -3.03 16.44
N ARG A 62 38.89 -2.06 16.93
CA ARG A 62 40.06 -1.48 16.26
C ARG A 62 41.07 -2.53 15.79
N THR A 63 41.35 -3.53 16.63
CA THR A 63 42.35 -4.57 16.34
C THR A 63 41.93 -5.53 15.22
N THR A 64 40.63 -5.68 14.97
CA THR A 64 40.12 -6.61 13.93
C THR A 64 39.56 -5.89 12.71
N GLY A 65 39.35 -4.57 12.79
CA GLY A 65 38.72 -3.76 11.75
C GLY A 65 37.25 -4.13 11.52
N VAL A 66 36.58 -4.79 12.48
CA VAL A 66 35.20 -5.29 12.35
C VAL A 66 34.26 -4.49 13.25
N PHE A 67 33.08 -4.12 12.74
CA PHE A 67 31.99 -3.59 13.56
C PHE A 67 30.81 -4.56 13.69
N CYS A 68 30.06 -4.43 14.77
CA CYS A 68 29.05 -5.36 15.28
C CYS A 68 27.83 -4.60 15.84
N ARG A 69 26.73 -5.33 16.05
CA ARG A 69 25.61 -4.90 16.89
C ARG A 69 25.86 -5.22 18.37
N PRO A 70 25.29 -4.48 19.33
CA PRO A 70 25.48 -4.73 20.76
C PRO A 70 25.17 -6.18 21.19
N SER A 71 24.15 -6.81 20.62
CA SER A 71 23.79 -8.20 20.96
C SER A 71 24.69 -9.27 20.33
N CYS A 72 25.78 -8.90 19.65
CA CYS A 72 26.58 -9.84 18.87
C CYS A 72 27.29 -10.88 19.76
N ALA A 73 27.04 -12.16 19.49
CA ALA A 73 27.67 -13.27 20.20
C ALA A 73 29.17 -13.48 19.91
N SER A 74 29.83 -12.53 19.23
CA SER A 74 31.28 -12.55 19.00
C SER A 74 32.06 -12.53 20.32
N ARG A 75 33.33 -12.96 20.29
CA ARG A 75 34.19 -12.90 21.48
C ARG A 75 34.28 -11.44 21.94
N GLN A 76 34.04 -11.23 23.22
CA GLN A 76 34.02 -9.89 23.78
C GLN A 76 35.41 -9.24 23.61
N PRO A 77 35.50 -8.08 22.93
CA PRO A 77 36.76 -7.37 22.77
C PRO A 77 37.19 -6.74 24.09
N ARG A 78 38.45 -6.29 24.18
CA ARG A 78 38.88 -5.43 25.29
C ARG A 78 38.29 -4.03 25.10
N ARG A 79 37.79 -3.40 26.18
CA ARG A 79 37.16 -2.07 26.18
C ARG A 79 37.99 -1.01 25.44
N GLU A 80 39.31 -1.01 25.68
CA GLU A 80 40.28 -0.08 25.07
C GLU A 80 40.30 -0.12 23.53
N ASN A 81 39.89 -1.25 22.93
CA ASN A 81 39.90 -1.47 21.49
C ASN A 81 38.54 -1.21 20.83
N VAL A 82 37.57 -0.67 21.57
CA VAL A 82 36.19 -0.48 21.10
C VAL A 82 35.91 0.98 20.78
N ALA A 83 35.23 1.23 19.66
CA ALA A 83 34.66 2.52 19.29
C ALA A 83 33.17 2.35 19.00
N PHE A 84 32.36 3.36 19.34
CA PHE A 84 30.91 3.34 19.11
C PHE A 84 30.50 4.24 17.96
N PHE A 85 29.45 3.85 17.24
CA PHE A 85 28.89 4.57 16.10
C PHE A 85 27.38 4.61 16.19
N THR A 86 26.76 5.69 15.75
CA THR A 86 25.30 5.86 15.76
C THR A 86 24.61 5.01 14.69
N ASP A 87 25.31 4.73 13.59
CA ASP A 87 24.78 3.95 12.49
C ASP A 87 25.89 3.17 11.76
N ALA A 88 25.46 2.21 10.94
CA ALA A 88 26.36 1.34 10.18
C ALA A 88 27.09 2.08 9.05
N ALA A 89 26.59 3.23 8.57
CA ALA A 89 27.25 4.00 7.52
C ALA A 89 28.48 4.73 8.09
N ALA A 90 28.36 5.33 9.27
CA ALA A 90 29.44 5.97 10.00
C ALA A 90 30.58 4.99 10.33
N ALA A 91 30.26 3.77 10.75
CA ALA A 91 31.26 2.73 11.00
C ALA A 91 32.05 2.34 9.72
N ARG A 92 31.37 2.24 8.57
CA ARG A 92 32.03 1.94 7.29
C ARG A 92 32.89 3.10 6.78
N ALA A 93 32.40 4.33 6.92
CA ALA A 93 33.17 5.53 6.57
C ALA A 93 34.47 5.63 7.39
N ALA A 94 34.45 5.14 8.63
CA ALA A 94 35.63 5.03 9.49
C ALA A 94 36.54 3.82 9.18
N GLY A 95 36.27 3.06 8.11
CA GLY A 95 37.11 1.97 7.62
C GLY A 95 36.83 0.58 8.23
N PHE A 96 35.75 0.44 9.00
CA PHE A 96 35.39 -0.85 9.60
C PHE A 96 34.51 -1.68 8.65
N ARG A 97 34.78 -2.98 8.56
CA ARG A 97 33.98 -3.94 7.80
C ARG A 97 32.87 -4.56 8.64
N ASP A 98 31.79 -4.99 7.99
CA ASP A 98 30.68 -5.68 8.64
C ASP A 98 31.16 -6.99 9.31
N CYS A 99 30.72 -7.22 10.55
CA CYS A 99 30.88 -8.52 11.19
C CYS A 99 30.11 -9.59 10.41
N LYS A 100 30.82 -10.62 9.97
CA LYS A 100 30.21 -11.76 9.26
C LYS A 100 29.20 -12.54 10.12
N ARG A 101 29.24 -12.39 11.44
CA ARG A 101 28.37 -13.13 12.37
C ARG A 101 27.04 -12.42 12.64
N CYS A 102 27.07 -11.14 12.99
CA CYS A 102 25.84 -10.38 13.26
C CYS A 102 25.35 -9.54 12.07
N GLN A 103 26.17 -9.40 11.02
CA GLN A 103 25.87 -8.67 9.79
C GLN A 103 25.17 -7.33 10.07
N PRO A 104 25.86 -6.42 10.79
CA PRO A 104 25.22 -5.28 11.43
C PRO A 104 24.52 -4.34 10.45
N GLY A 105 25.08 -4.13 9.26
CA GLY A 105 24.41 -3.36 8.21
C GLY A 105 23.54 -4.15 7.22
N GLY A 106 23.27 -5.43 7.50
CA GLY A 106 22.28 -6.25 6.80
C GLY A 106 20.95 -6.31 7.57
N LEU A 107 19.90 -6.83 6.92
CA LEU A 107 18.67 -7.21 7.62
C LEU A 107 19.01 -8.21 8.75
N PRO A 108 18.33 -8.20 9.92
CA PRO A 108 18.40 -9.30 10.88
C PRO A 108 18.40 -10.65 10.16
N ARG A 109 19.26 -11.59 10.55
CA ARG A 109 19.49 -12.86 9.81
C ARG A 109 18.20 -13.55 9.34
N GLU A 110 17.19 -13.57 10.20
CA GLU A 110 15.85 -14.11 9.90
C GLU A 110 15.14 -13.38 8.75
N LEU A 111 15.28 -12.07 8.66
CA LEU A 111 14.73 -11.23 7.60
C LEU A 111 15.54 -11.33 6.31
N ASP A 112 16.87 -11.49 6.39
CA ASP A 112 17.71 -11.77 5.24
C ASP A 112 17.36 -13.12 4.60
N ILE A 113 17.14 -14.15 5.43
CA ILE A 113 16.65 -15.47 4.98
C ILE A 113 15.32 -15.33 4.22
N VAL A 114 14.36 -14.57 4.77
CA VAL A 114 13.07 -14.35 4.10
C VAL A 114 13.20 -13.50 2.85
N ALA A 115 14.04 -12.46 2.85
CA ALA A 115 14.27 -11.61 1.69
C ALA A 115 14.91 -12.39 0.54
N ARG A 116 15.91 -13.23 0.84
CA ARG A 116 16.52 -14.15 -0.13
C ARG A 116 15.53 -15.20 -0.63
N ALA A 117 14.65 -15.69 0.25
CA ALA A 117 13.58 -16.60 -0.15
C ALA A 117 12.58 -15.91 -1.10
N CYS A 118 12.14 -14.68 -0.79
CA CYS A 118 11.29 -13.91 -1.71
C CYS A 118 12.02 -13.64 -3.04
N ALA A 119 13.28 -13.20 -3.01
CA ALA A 119 14.05 -12.97 -4.23
C ALA A 119 14.19 -14.22 -5.10
N ALA A 120 14.39 -15.39 -4.49
CA ALA A 120 14.43 -16.67 -5.21
C ALA A 120 13.07 -17.05 -5.82
N LEU A 121 11.97 -16.69 -5.16
CA LEU A 121 10.61 -16.89 -5.69
C LEU A 121 10.25 -15.86 -6.78
N ASP A 122 10.75 -14.63 -6.65
CA ASP A 122 10.49 -13.51 -7.57
C ASP A 122 11.34 -13.60 -8.86
N ALA A 123 12.47 -14.32 -8.83
CA ALA A 123 13.41 -14.42 -9.94
C ALA A 123 12.82 -15.11 -11.18
N ASP A 124 12.01 -16.14 -10.96
CA ASP A 124 11.24 -16.79 -12.02
C ASP A 124 9.84 -17.18 -11.49
N PRO A 125 8.82 -16.32 -11.69
CA PRO A 125 7.46 -16.58 -11.25
C PRO A 125 6.80 -17.81 -11.90
N GLN A 126 7.36 -18.33 -13.01
CA GLN A 126 6.87 -19.54 -13.69
C GLN A 126 7.43 -20.81 -13.05
N GLN A 127 8.62 -20.74 -12.45
CA GLN A 127 9.28 -21.87 -11.81
C GLN A 127 8.66 -22.18 -10.43
N ARG A 128 8.27 -23.44 -10.22
CA ARG A 128 7.79 -23.90 -8.90
C ARG A 128 8.97 -24.37 -8.06
N LEU A 129 9.29 -23.60 -7.01
CA LEU A 129 10.24 -24.04 -6.00
C LEU A 129 9.50 -24.76 -4.89
N THR A 130 9.86 -26.03 -4.67
CA THR A 130 9.43 -26.77 -3.49
C THR A 130 10.00 -26.12 -2.23
N LEU A 131 9.35 -26.36 -1.08
CA LEU A 131 9.86 -25.84 0.18
C LEU A 131 11.29 -26.32 0.46
N ALA A 132 11.64 -27.55 0.06
CA ALA A 132 13.00 -28.09 0.19
C ALA A 132 14.02 -27.30 -0.67
N GLN A 133 13.73 -27.12 -1.96
CA GLN A 133 14.61 -26.36 -2.87
C GLN A 133 14.78 -24.89 -2.42
N LEU A 134 13.69 -24.27 -1.96
CA LEU A 134 13.75 -22.91 -1.42
C LEU A 134 14.59 -22.86 -0.14
N SER A 135 14.47 -23.89 0.71
CA SER A 135 15.25 -24.05 1.94
C SER A 135 16.75 -24.20 1.65
N ASP A 136 17.11 -24.97 0.63
CA ASP A 136 18.49 -25.17 0.19
C ASP A 136 19.09 -23.86 -0.34
N ALA A 137 18.30 -23.09 -1.11
CA ALA A 137 18.72 -21.79 -1.65
C ALA A 137 18.99 -20.73 -0.56
N VAL A 138 18.35 -20.86 0.61
CA VAL A 138 18.53 -19.93 1.74
C VAL A 138 19.28 -20.53 2.95
N HIS A 139 19.76 -21.78 2.83
CA HIS A 139 20.55 -22.50 3.82
C HIS A 139 19.89 -22.59 5.22
N VAL A 140 18.61 -22.93 5.27
CA VAL A 140 17.88 -23.21 6.52
C VAL A 140 17.10 -24.52 6.40
N SER A 141 16.47 -24.98 7.49
CA SER A 141 15.58 -26.15 7.42
C SER A 141 14.19 -25.76 6.87
N PRO A 142 13.49 -26.67 6.18
CA PRO A 142 12.17 -26.39 5.57
C PRO A 142 11.14 -25.89 6.59
N PHE A 143 11.13 -26.51 7.76
CA PHE A 143 10.22 -26.18 8.86
C PHE A 143 10.51 -24.79 9.45
N HIS A 144 11.79 -24.45 9.61
CA HIS A 144 12.20 -23.13 10.08
C HIS A 144 11.83 -22.05 9.06
N LEU A 145 12.12 -22.29 7.78
CA LEU A 145 11.75 -21.39 6.69
C LEU A 145 10.24 -21.14 6.63
N GLN A 146 9.42 -22.19 6.71
CA GLN A 146 7.97 -22.06 6.65
C GLN A 146 7.40 -21.19 7.79
N ARG A 147 7.83 -21.44 9.04
CA ARG A 147 7.40 -20.64 10.19
C ARG A 147 7.87 -19.20 10.08
N LEU A 148 9.13 -19.02 9.69
CA LEU A 148 9.75 -17.72 9.60
C LEU A 148 9.13 -16.86 8.49
N PHE A 149 8.92 -17.44 7.31
CA PHE A 149 8.28 -16.79 6.17
C PHE A 149 6.83 -16.42 6.50
N LYS A 150 6.05 -17.31 7.15
CA LYS A 150 4.69 -16.98 7.60
C LYS A 150 4.66 -15.84 8.62
N ARG A 151 5.61 -15.79 9.55
CA ARG A 151 5.72 -14.71 10.56
C ARG A 151 6.05 -13.36 9.93
N VAL A 152 6.93 -13.34 8.93
CA VAL A 152 7.47 -12.12 8.34
C VAL A 152 6.63 -11.60 7.16
N VAL A 153 6.14 -12.50 6.31
CA VAL A 153 5.36 -12.19 5.09
C VAL A 153 3.86 -12.33 5.32
N GLY A 154 3.43 -13.00 6.40
CA GLY A 154 2.02 -13.22 6.73
C GLY A 154 1.38 -14.44 6.05
N VAL A 155 2.05 -15.03 5.04
CA VAL A 155 1.60 -16.20 4.28
C VAL A 155 2.73 -17.22 4.14
N SER A 156 2.42 -18.47 3.81
CA SER A 156 3.45 -19.48 3.54
C SER A 156 4.15 -19.26 2.17
N PRO A 157 5.37 -19.79 1.95
CA PRO A 157 6.05 -19.70 0.66
C PRO A 157 5.22 -20.26 -0.51
N ARG A 158 4.41 -21.30 -0.24
CA ARG A 158 3.49 -21.89 -1.22
C ARG A 158 2.37 -20.92 -1.59
N GLN A 159 1.77 -20.25 -0.59
CA GLN A 159 0.74 -19.24 -0.79
C GLN A 159 1.30 -17.97 -1.46
N TYR A 160 2.56 -17.64 -1.21
CA TYR A 160 3.25 -16.53 -1.86
C TYR A 160 3.43 -16.79 -3.37
N GLN A 161 3.98 -17.94 -3.75
CA GLN A 161 4.08 -18.37 -5.16
C GLN A 161 2.71 -18.45 -5.83
N ALA A 162 1.71 -18.95 -5.12
CA ALA A 162 0.33 -19.00 -5.59
C ALA A 162 -0.25 -17.62 -5.90
N ALA A 163 -0.04 -16.65 -5.01
CA ALA A 163 -0.50 -15.28 -5.21
C ALA A 163 0.18 -14.60 -6.40
N GLN A 164 1.48 -14.87 -6.62
CA GLN A 164 2.23 -14.34 -7.76
C GLN A 164 1.76 -14.92 -9.09
N ARG A 165 1.60 -16.24 -9.19
CA ARG A 165 1.01 -16.88 -10.38
C ARG A 165 -0.38 -16.33 -10.66
N GLY A 166 -1.15 -16.12 -9.61
CA GLY A 166 -2.45 -15.52 -9.73
C GLY A 166 -2.42 -14.08 -10.25
N ALA A 167 -1.39 -13.30 -9.89
CA ALA A 167 -1.18 -11.96 -10.43
C ALA A 167 -0.76 -12.01 -11.90
N ALA A 168 0.23 -12.83 -12.26
CA ALA A 168 0.68 -13.02 -13.63
C ALA A 168 -0.45 -13.49 -14.55
N LEU A 169 -1.29 -14.42 -14.09
CA LEU A 169 -2.48 -14.87 -14.82
C LEU A 169 -3.48 -13.73 -15.03
N ARG A 170 -3.72 -12.89 -14.00
CA ARG A 170 -4.61 -11.72 -14.14
C ARG A 170 -4.06 -10.73 -15.15
N ASP A 171 -2.77 -10.42 -15.09
CA ASP A 171 -2.12 -9.46 -15.98
C ASP A 171 -2.12 -9.96 -17.43
N ALA A 172 -1.82 -11.25 -17.65
CA ALA A 172 -1.87 -11.87 -18.98
C ALA A 172 -3.29 -11.90 -19.57
N LEU A 173 -4.30 -12.19 -18.75
CA LEU A 173 -5.71 -12.15 -19.17
C LEU A 173 -6.20 -10.72 -19.43
N GLN A 174 -5.68 -9.71 -18.71
CA GLN A 174 -5.96 -8.30 -18.96
C GLN A 174 -5.31 -7.80 -20.25
N GLY A 175 -4.15 -8.34 -20.62
CA GLY A 175 -3.47 -8.08 -21.89
C GLY A 175 -4.09 -8.79 -23.11
N GLY A 176 -5.19 -9.54 -22.94
CA GLY A 176 -5.90 -10.21 -24.04
C GLY A 176 -5.30 -11.56 -24.48
N ALA A 177 -4.42 -12.15 -23.68
CA ALA A 177 -3.86 -13.47 -24.00
C ALA A 177 -4.91 -14.58 -23.94
N ASP A 178 -4.82 -15.55 -24.84
CA ASP A 178 -5.64 -16.76 -24.82
C ASP A 178 -5.51 -17.47 -23.46
N VAL A 179 -6.63 -17.94 -22.91
CA VAL A 179 -6.71 -18.52 -21.56
C VAL A 179 -5.77 -19.71 -21.42
N THR A 180 -5.61 -20.53 -22.46
CA THR A 180 -4.74 -21.70 -22.44
C THR A 180 -3.28 -21.29 -22.32
N ARG A 181 -2.88 -20.29 -23.12
CA ARG A 181 -1.53 -19.74 -23.12
C ARG A 181 -1.22 -18.98 -21.83
N ALA A 182 -2.12 -18.11 -21.37
CA ALA A 182 -1.99 -17.39 -20.11
C ALA A 182 -1.89 -18.34 -18.89
N THR A 183 -2.56 -19.49 -18.94
CA THR A 183 -2.50 -20.50 -17.87
C THR A 183 -1.15 -21.24 -17.84
N LEU A 184 -0.59 -21.54 -19.01
CA LEU A 184 0.75 -22.12 -19.14
C LEU A 184 1.82 -21.11 -18.73
N ASP A 185 1.72 -19.88 -19.24
CA ASP A 185 2.63 -18.77 -18.95
C ASP A 185 2.57 -18.34 -17.47
N ALA A 186 1.45 -18.55 -16.78
CA ALA A 186 1.34 -18.33 -15.34
C ALA A 186 1.76 -19.54 -14.49
N GLY A 187 2.33 -20.60 -15.08
CA GLY A 187 2.92 -21.72 -14.35
C GLY A 187 1.92 -22.72 -13.75
N PHE A 188 0.66 -22.77 -14.22
CA PHE A 188 -0.34 -23.72 -13.72
C PHE A 188 -0.17 -25.14 -14.27
N GLY A 189 0.63 -25.33 -15.33
CA GLY A 189 1.00 -26.63 -15.91
C GLY A 189 -0.14 -27.35 -16.68
N SER A 190 -1.40 -27.00 -16.43
CA SER A 190 -2.56 -27.40 -17.24
C SER A 190 -3.78 -26.52 -16.93
N PRO A 191 -4.74 -26.40 -17.86
CA PRO A 191 -6.03 -25.75 -17.61
C PRO A 191 -6.80 -26.36 -16.44
N SER A 192 -6.82 -27.69 -16.30
CA SER A 192 -7.55 -28.38 -15.23
C SER A 192 -7.04 -28.04 -13.83
N ARG A 193 -5.71 -28.01 -13.63
CA ARG A 193 -5.11 -27.61 -12.34
C ARG A 193 -5.37 -26.14 -12.00
N MET A 194 -5.56 -25.28 -13.00
CA MET A 194 -5.97 -23.90 -12.77
C MET A 194 -7.39 -23.82 -12.21
N TYR A 195 -8.37 -24.56 -12.74
CA TYR A 195 -9.73 -24.57 -12.19
C TYR A 195 -9.80 -25.11 -10.75
N ASP A 196 -8.98 -26.11 -10.42
CA ASP A 196 -8.98 -26.74 -9.09
C ASP A 196 -8.29 -25.90 -8.00
N SER A 197 -7.21 -25.19 -8.35
CA SER A 197 -6.40 -24.44 -7.37
C SER A 197 -6.73 -22.95 -7.29
N ALA A 198 -7.28 -22.38 -8.36
CA ALA A 198 -7.57 -20.95 -8.45
C ALA A 198 -8.55 -20.42 -7.38
N PRO A 199 -9.65 -21.10 -6.98
CA PRO A 199 -10.54 -20.57 -5.96
C PRO A 199 -9.88 -20.36 -4.60
N ALA A 200 -9.00 -21.28 -4.20
CA ALA A 200 -8.27 -21.22 -2.93
C ALA A 200 -7.03 -20.32 -2.98
N GLU A 201 -6.39 -20.19 -4.15
CA GLU A 201 -5.16 -19.41 -4.36
C GLU A 201 -5.41 -17.96 -4.80
N LEU A 202 -6.53 -17.67 -5.47
CA LEU A 202 -6.95 -16.35 -5.93
C LEU A 202 -8.02 -15.70 -5.03
N GLY A 203 -8.68 -16.49 -4.17
CA GLY A 203 -9.87 -16.05 -3.43
C GLY A 203 -11.12 -15.89 -4.33
N MET A 204 -11.10 -16.47 -5.54
CA MET A 204 -12.17 -16.33 -6.53
C MET A 204 -12.03 -17.36 -7.66
N ALA A 205 -13.17 -17.81 -8.20
CA ALA A 205 -13.20 -18.67 -9.38
C ALA A 205 -12.80 -17.88 -10.66
N PRO A 206 -11.87 -18.37 -11.49
CA PRO A 206 -11.46 -17.72 -12.75
C PRO A 206 -12.62 -17.41 -13.71
N SER A 207 -13.70 -18.19 -13.64
CA SER A 207 -14.93 -18.00 -14.41
C SER A 207 -15.70 -16.72 -14.05
N ALA A 208 -15.47 -16.12 -12.87
CA ALA A 208 -16.04 -14.83 -12.49
C ALA A 208 -15.33 -13.66 -13.19
N TYR A 209 -14.02 -13.80 -13.47
CA TYR A 209 -13.26 -12.81 -14.25
C TYR A 209 -13.45 -13.01 -15.76
N ARG A 210 -13.53 -14.28 -16.20
CA ARG A 210 -13.66 -14.65 -17.61
C ARG A 210 -14.94 -14.14 -18.26
N ARG A 211 -15.95 -13.76 -17.47
CA ARG A 211 -17.17 -13.25 -18.04
C ARG A 211 -17.08 -11.80 -18.45
N LYS A 212 -16.12 -10.94 -18.07
CA LYS A 212 -16.17 -9.47 -18.36
C LYS A 212 -17.60 -8.89 -18.24
N GLY A 213 -18.40 -9.34 -17.28
CA GLY A 213 -19.80 -8.94 -17.17
C GLY A 213 -20.86 -9.83 -17.83
N ALA A 214 -20.53 -10.99 -18.43
CA ALA A 214 -21.52 -11.82 -19.12
C ALA A 214 -22.69 -12.25 -18.22
N GLY A 215 -23.90 -11.84 -18.60
CA GLY A 215 -25.12 -12.01 -17.81
C GLY A 215 -25.33 -10.96 -16.71
N LEU A 216 -24.50 -9.93 -16.65
CA LEU A 216 -24.68 -8.76 -15.80
C LEU A 216 -25.19 -7.58 -16.65
N THR A 217 -26.17 -6.86 -16.13
CA THR A 217 -26.55 -5.54 -16.61
C THR A 217 -25.83 -4.50 -15.76
N VAL A 218 -25.14 -3.56 -16.40
CA VAL A 218 -24.45 -2.46 -15.75
C VAL A 218 -25.10 -1.17 -16.20
N HIS A 219 -25.75 -0.48 -15.26
CA HIS A 219 -26.33 0.82 -15.47
C HIS A 219 -25.25 1.88 -15.27
N TYR A 220 -25.12 2.83 -16.20
CA TYR A 220 -24.15 3.91 -16.09
C TYR A 220 -24.76 5.27 -16.42
N ALA A 221 -24.15 6.32 -15.89
CA ALA A 221 -24.47 7.70 -16.27
C ALA A 221 -23.21 8.56 -16.12
N SER A 222 -23.17 9.65 -16.86
CA SER A 222 -22.12 10.65 -16.75
C SER A 222 -22.69 12.04 -16.49
N ALA A 223 -21.94 12.87 -15.79
CA ALA A 223 -22.33 14.25 -15.48
C ALA A 223 -21.10 15.16 -15.38
N PRO A 224 -21.24 16.46 -15.71
CA PRO A 224 -20.19 17.44 -15.48
C PRO A 224 -20.00 17.71 -13.98
N THR A 225 -18.76 17.99 -13.57
CA THR A 225 -18.34 18.30 -12.20
C THR A 225 -17.21 19.33 -12.21
N SER A 226 -16.79 19.81 -11.04
CA SER A 226 -15.61 20.67 -10.90
C SER A 226 -14.28 19.98 -11.28
N LEU A 227 -14.27 18.66 -11.49
CA LEU A 227 -13.09 17.87 -11.87
C LEU A 227 -13.15 17.37 -13.33
N GLY A 228 -14.01 17.97 -14.16
CA GLY A 228 -14.37 17.44 -15.49
C GLY A 228 -15.62 16.58 -15.40
N PHE A 229 -15.72 15.52 -16.18
CA PHE A 229 -16.85 14.60 -16.13
C PHE A 229 -16.62 13.50 -15.09
N VAL A 230 -17.68 13.14 -14.38
CA VAL A 230 -17.75 11.90 -13.62
C VAL A 230 -18.56 10.87 -14.40
N LEU A 231 -18.11 9.61 -14.39
CA LEU A 231 -18.89 8.46 -14.80
C LEU A 231 -19.13 7.58 -13.56
N VAL A 232 -20.39 7.23 -13.32
CA VAL A 232 -20.81 6.31 -12.27
C VAL A 232 -21.45 5.10 -12.93
N ALA A 233 -21.06 3.89 -12.53
CA ALA A 233 -21.65 2.65 -12.99
C ALA A 233 -22.02 1.74 -11.82
N ALA A 234 -23.15 1.03 -11.96
CA ALA A 234 -23.74 0.19 -10.94
C ALA A 234 -24.30 -1.11 -11.54
N THR A 235 -24.15 -2.20 -10.80
CA THR A 235 -24.90 -3.44 -11.00
C THR A 235 -26.16 -3.41 -10.13
N ASP A 236 -26.94 -4.50 -10.13
CA ASP A 236 -28.06 -4.66 -9.19
C ASP A 236 -27.64 -4.81 -7.72
N LYS A 237 -26.34 -5.03 -7.45
CA LYS A 237 -25.81 -5.15 -6.09
C LYS A 237 -25.25 -3.84 -5.54
N GLY A 238 -24.82 -2.92 -6.42
CA GLY A 238 -24.22 -1.66 -6.01
C GLY A 238 -23.33 -1.01 -7.06
N ILE A 239 -22.68 0.09 -6.67
CA ILE A 239 -21.71 0.84 -7.45
C ILE A 239 -20.47 -0.02 -7.70
N CYS A 240 -20.15 -0.24 -8.97
CA CYS A 240 -18.97 -0.99 -9.39
C CYS A 240 -17.86 -0.09 -9.97
N LYS A 241 -18.19 1.14 -10.40
CA LYS A 241 -17.20 2.11 -10.92
C LYS A 241 -17.62 3.55 -10.62
N ILE A 242 -16.64 4.36 -10.22
CA ILE A 242 -16.71 5.83 -10.23
C ILE A 242 -15.38 6.32 -10.81
N GLY A 243 -15.42 7.04 -11.91
CA GLY A 243 -14.23 7.57 -12.57
C GLY A 243 -14.40 9.01 -13.03
N PHE A 244 -13.28 9.72 -13.17
CA PHE A 244 -13.23 11.09 -13.66
C PHE A 244 -12.42 11.21 -14.95
N GLY A 245 -12.83 12.10 -15.84
CA GLY A 245 -12.13 12.34 -17.11
C GLY A 245 -12.57 13.66 -17.74
N ASP A 246 -11.89 14.06 -18.81
CA ASP A 246 -12.21 15.28 -19.56
C ASP A 246 -13.16 15.00 -20.74
N ASP A 247 -13.34 13.72 -21.09
CA ASP A 247 -14.18 13.26 -22.19
C ASP A 247 -15.08 12.11 -21.73
N THR A 248 -16.39 12.28 -21.89
CA THR A 248 -17.39 11.26 -21.57
C THR A 248 -17.26 10.02 -22.45
N ALA A 249 -16.90 10.18 -23.73
CA ALA A 249 -16.73 9.06 -24.66
C ALA A 249 -15.60 8.14 -24.21
N LEU A 250 -14.46 8.70 -23.78
CA LEU A 250 -13.34 7.92 -23.26
C LEU A 250 -13.70 7.17 -21.96
N LEU A 251 -14.46 7.80 -21.07
CA LEU A 251 -14.92 7.14 -19.84
C LEU A 251 -15.86 5.96 -20.15
N ILE A 252 -16.75 6.13 -21.12
CA ILE A 252 -17.67 5.08 -21.57
C ILE A 252 -16.90 3.95 -22.27
N ASP A 253 -15.89 4.26 -23.08
CA ASP A 253 -15.05 3.25 -23.74
C ASP A 253 -14.19 2.48 -22.73
N GLU A 254 -13.67 3.13 -21.68
CA GLU A 254 -13.05 2.43 -20.56
C GLU A 254 -14.02 1.48 -19.85
N LEU A 255 -15.26 1.91 -19.61
CA LEU A 255 -16.29 1.06 -19.01
C LEU A 255 -16.61 -0.15 -19.91
N ARG A 256 -16.74 0.07 -21.23
CA ARG A 256 -16.90 -1.01 -22.22
C ARG A 256 -15.72 -1.97 -22.21
N GLY A 257 -14.49 -1.48 -22.10
CA GLY A 257 -13.31 -2.33 -22.01
C GLY A 257 -13.31 -3.22 -20.76
N GLU A 258 -13.65 -2.65 -19.61
CA GLU A 258 -13.70 -3.34 -18.31
C GLU A 258 -14.86 -4.35 -18.23
N PHE A 259 -16.01 -4.04 -18.83
CA PHE A 259 -17.24 -4.84 -18.80
C PHE A 259 -17.68 -5.30 -20.20
N ALA A 260 -16.74 -5.75 -21.03
CA ALA A 260 -16.97 -5.99 -22.47
C ALA A 260 -18.06 -7.02 -22.82
N ASN A 261 -18.49 -7.86 -21.88
CA ASN A 261 -19.59 -8.79 -22.09
C ASN A 261 -20.81 -8.49 -21.20
N ALA A 262 -20.79 -7.40 -20.42
CA ALA A 262 -21.99 -6.91 -19.74
C ALA A 262 -22.93 -6.25 -20.74
N GLU A 263 -24.22 -6.26 -20.41
CA GLU A 263 -25.16 -5.33 -21.04
C GLU A 263 -24.99 -3.96 -20.37
N LEU A 264 -24.40 -3.00 -21.08
CA LEU A 264 -24.28 -1.63 -20.61
C LEU A 264 -25.54 -0.84 -20.98
N ARG A 265 -26.21 -0.27 -19.97
CA ARG A 265 -27.38 0.60 -20.16
C ARG A 265 -27.12 1.97 -19.59
N GLU A 266 -27.32 3.00 -20.39
CA GLU A 266 -27.32 4.36 -19.87
C GLU A 266 -28.62 4.59 -19.08
N ASP A 267 -28.50 5.05 -17.83
CA ASP A 267 -29.63 5.22 -16.93
C ASP A 267 -29.35 6.37 -15.95
N ALA A 268 -29.49 7.59 -16.46
CA ALA A 268 -29.30 8.81 -15.67
C ALA A 268 -30.25 8.88 -14.47
N GLY A 269 -31.47 8.37 -14.59
CA GLY A 269 -32.46 8.37 -13.51
C GLY A 269 -32.03 7.52 -12.32
N ARG A 270 -31.60 6.27 -12.57
CA ARG A 270 -31.12 5.35 -11.52
C ARG A 270 -29.83 5.86 -10.85
N LEU A 271 -28.97 6.55 -11.60
CA LEU A 271 -27.65 6.97 -11.13
C LEU A 271 -27.64 8.40 -10.54
N ALA A 272 -28.69 9.19 -10.78
CA ALA A 272 -28.81 10.58 -10.31
C ALA A 272 -28.58 10.75 -8.80
N PRO A 273 -29.11 9.91 -7.89
CA PRO A 273 -28.86 10.08 -6.45
C PRO A 273 -27.38 9.94 -6.07
N PHE A 274 -26.62 9.10 -6.78
CA PHE A 274 -25.20 8.89 -6.52
C PHE A 274 -24.35 10.03 -7.08
N ILE A 275 -24.70 10.51 -8.28
CA ILE A 275 -24.07 11.69 -8.88
C ILE A 275 -24.30 12.92 -7.99
N ALA A 276 -25.51 13.09 -7.45
CA ALA A 276 -25.82 14.18 -6.52
C ALA A 276 -24.97 14.14 -5.24
N GLN A 277 -24.68 12.95 -4.70
CA GLN A 277 -23.77 12.82 -3.56
C GLN A 277 -22.33 13.20 -3.91
N ILE A 278 -21.83 12.80 -5.08
CA ILE A 278 -20.50 13.17 -5.57
C ILE A 278 -20.40 14.68 -5.75
N ASP A 279 -21.41 15.29 -6.35
CA ASP A 279 -21.48 16.73 -6.57
C ASP A 279 -21.58 17.52 -5.25
N ALA A 280 -22.38 17.04 -4.28
CA ALA A 280 -22.41 17.59 -2.92
C ALA A 280 -21.06 17.47 -2.19
N TYR A 281 -20.32 16.38 -2.41
CA TYR A 281 -18.99 16.18 -1.87
C TYR A 281 -17.99 17.18 -2.45
N LEU A 282 -18.00 17.37 -3.77
CA LEU A 282 -17.12 18.31 -4.47
C LEU A 282 -17.41 19.78 -4.10
N ARG A 283 -18.63 20.07 -3.64
CA ARG A 283 -19.00 21.37 -3.04
C ARG A 283 -18.67 21.49 -1.54
N GLY A 284 -18.17 20.44 -0.91
CA GLY A 284 -17.91 20.43 0.54
C GLY A 284 -19.16 20.41 1.42
N THR A 285 -20.36 20.23 0.86
CA THR A 285 -21.62 20.09 1.61
C THR A 285 -21.88 18.66 2.09
N ARG A 286 -20.97 17.73 1.80
CA ARG A 286 -20.96 16.33 2.23
C ARG A 286 -19.50 15.90 2.43
N GLN A 287 -19.21 15.16 3.50
CA GLN A 287 -17.84 14.71 3.81
C GLN A 287 -17.65 13.19 3.70
N ASP A 288 -18.75 12.46 3.55
CA ASP A 288 -18.87 11.03 3.75
C ASP A 288 -19.82 10.40 2.73
N PHE A 289 -19.55 9.15 2.37
CA PHE A 289 -20.30 8.38 1.38
C PHE A 289 -20.87 7.11 2.00
N GLU A 290 -22.17 6.92 1.82
CA GLU A 290 -22.85 5.65 2.13
C GLU A 290 -23.34 5.05 0.81
N LEU A 291 -22.40 4.52 0.02
CA LEU A 291 -22.69 3.90 -1.26
C LEU A 291 -22.63 2.37 -1.12
N PRO A 292 -23.64 1.63 -1.62
CA PRO A 292 -23.50 0.18 -1.75
C PRO A 292 -22.43 -0.11 -2.80
N LEU A 293 -21.31 -0.72 -2.42
CA LEU A 293 -20.21 -1.02 -3.35
C LEU A 293 -20.26 -2.49 -3.78
N ASP A 294 -20.24 -2.73 -5.09
CA ASP A 294 -20.10 -4.07 -5.69
C ASP A 294 -18.75 -4.16 -6.41
N ILE A 295 -17.69 -4.37 -5.64
CA ILE A 295 -16.31 -4.38 -6.12
C ILE A 295 -15.63 -5.70 -5.77
N ALA A 296 -15.13 -6.40 -6.79
CA ALA A 296 -14.32 -7.60 -6.59
C ALA A 296 -12.89 -7.20 -6.21
N SER A 297 -12.39 -7.73 -5.09
CA SER A 297 -11.06 -7.40 -4.57
C SER A 297 -10.37 -8.61 -3.95
N THR A 298 -9.03 -8.60 -3.92
CA THR A 298 -8.29 -9.59 -3.14
C THR A 298 -8.36 -9.24 -1.65
N ALA A 299 -8.18 -10.22 -0.76
CA ALA A 299 -8.19 -9.97 0.68
C ALA A 299 -7.21 -8.87 1.12
N PHE A 300 -6.07 -8.71 0.42
CA PHE A 300 -5.14 -7.62 0.68
C PHE A 300 -5.70 -6.26 0.23
N LYS A 301 -6.24 -6.17 -1.01
CA LYS A 301 -6.87 -4.94 -1.51
C LYS A 301 -8.03 -4.51 -0.64
N GLN A 302 -8.87 -5.46 -0.19
CA GLN A 302 -9.95 -5.18 0.73
C GLN A 302 -9.45 -4.50 2.01
N ARG A 303 -8.43 -5.05 2.67
CA ARG A 303 -7.86 -4.45 3.88
C ARG A 303 -7.29 -3.05 3.62
N VAL A 304 -6.63 -2.84 2.48
CA VAL A 304 -6.14 -1.52 2.09
C VAL A 304 -7.30 -0.56 1.90
N TRP A 305 -8.31 -0.91 1.10
CA TRP A 305 -9.47 -0.06 0.86
C TRP A 305 -10.27 0.24 2.13
N ASP A 306 -10.37 -0.73 3.05
CA ASP A 306 -10.94 -0.50 4.38
C ASP A 306 -10.10 0.50 5.18
N ALA A 307 -8.77 0.44 5.11
CA ALA A 307 -7.90 1.42 5.74
C ALA A 307 -8.03 2.81 5.08
N LEU A 308 -8.20 2.88 3.75
CA LEU A 308 -8.43 4.14 3.04
C LEU A 308 -9.73 4.80 3.49
N ARG A 309 -10.83 4.04 3.59
CA ARG A 309 -12.14 4.55 4.04
C ARG A 309 -12.13 5.07 5.48
N ARG A 310 -11.14 4.70 6.29
CA ARG A 310 -10.97 5.20 7.67
C ARG A 310 -10.19 6.52 7.74
N ILE A 311 -9.60 6.99 6.65
CA ILE A 311 -8.92 8.29 6.63
C ILE A 311 -10.01 9.37 6.65
N PRO A 312 -10.06 10.27 7.66
CA PRO A 312 -11.09 11.30 7.74
C PRO A 312 -11.04 12.29 6.57
N TYR A 313 -12.15 13.00 6.35
CA TYR A 313 -12.22 14.10 5.38
C TYR A 313 -11.25 15.23 5.78
N GLY A 314 -10.44 15.71 4.83
CA GLY A 314 -9.43 16.74 5.09
C GLY A 314 -8.11 16.20 5.64
N GLU A 315 -8.03 14.90 5.95
CA GLU A 315 -6.80 14.27 6.43
C GLU A 315 -6.08 13.48 5.33
N THR A 316 -4.77 13.36 5.47
CA THR A 316 -3.94 12.52 4.61
C THR A 316 -3.19 11.45 5.41
N ARG A 317 -2.79 10.39 4.72
CA ARG A 317 -1.87 9.36 5.24
C ARG A 317 -0.81 9.06 4.19
N SER A 318 0.37 8.66 4.63
CA SER A 318 1.41 8.16 3.75
C SER A 318 1.16 6.70 3.36
N TYR A 319 1.69 6.27 2.22
CA TYR A 319 1.66 4.85 1.82
C TYR A 319 2.23 3.91 2.90
N SER A 320 3.25 4.36 3.66
CA SER A 320 3.82 3.60 4.79
C SER A 320 2.87 3.51 5.97
N GLN A 321 2.17 4.58 6.33
CA GLN A 321 1.16 4.56 7.40
C GLN A 321 -0.01 3.62 7.06
N ILE A 322 -0.43 3.55 5.79
CA ILE A 322 -1.44 2.58 5.37
C ILE A 322 -0.89 1.15 5.42
N ALA A 323 0.36 0.94 5.01
CA ALA A 323 1.01 -0.38 5.11
C ALA A 323 1.09 -0.86 6.58
N GLU A 324 1.40 0.03 7.51
CA GLU A 324 1.37 -0.24 8.95
C GLU A 324 -0.04 -0.56 9.45
N ALA A 325 -1.03 0.26 9.09
CA ALA A 325 -2.43 0.09 9.52
C ALA A 325 -3.04 -1.25 9.06
N VAL A 326 -2.61 -1.79 7.91
CA VAL A 326 -3.07 -3.11 7.43
C VAL A 326 -2.24 -4.29 7.95
N GLY A 327 -1.34 -4.05 8.91
CA GLY A 327 -0.49 -5.07 9.52
C GLY A 327 0.61 -5.58 8.59
N SER A 328 1.02 -4.79 7.59
CA SER A 328 2.06 -5.16 6.63
C SER A 328 3.01 -3.98 6.35
N PRO A 329 3.79 -3.49 7.33
CA PRO A 329 4.58 -2.25 7.22
C PRO A 329 5.54 -2.18 6.02
N ARG A 330 5.97 -3.34 5.49
CA ARG A 330 6.88 -3.45 4.35
C ARG A 330 6.18 -3.52 2.99
N ALA A 331 4.84 -3.56 2.95
CA ALA A 331 4.03 -3.72 1.75
C ALA A 331 3.70 -2.40 1.03
N VAL A 332 4.52 -1.37 1.19
CA VAL A 332 4.27 0.01 0.67
C VAL A 332 3.97 0.01 -0.83
N ARG A 333 4.72 -0.75 -1.65
CA ARG A 333 4.49 -0.85 -3.10
C ARG A 333 3.16 -1.55 -3.44
N ALA A 334 2.80 -2.58 -2.67
CA ALA A 334 1.53 -3.27 -2.85
C ALA A 334 0.34 -2.38 -2.47
N VAL A 335 0.48 -1.55 -1.42
CA VAL A 335 -0.49 -0.52 -1.06
C VAL A 335 -0.64 0.49 -2.20
N ALA A 336 0.47 0.98 -2.76
CA ALA A 336 0.42 1.91 -3.89
C ALA A 336 -0.33 1.32 -5.11
N SER A 337 -0.10 0.05 -5.43
CA SER A 337 -0.85 -0.68 -6.47
C SER A 337 -2.34 -0.81 -6.14
N ALA A 338 -2.69 -1.09 -4.88
CA ALA A 338 -4.08 -1.15 -4.44
C ALA A 338 -4.79 0.22 -4.53
N CYS A 339 -4.08 1.33 -4.26
CA CYS A 339 -4.59 2.69 -4.47
C CYS A 339 -4.77 3.01 -5.96
N ALA A 340 -3.80 2.64 -6.81
CA ALA A 340 -3.84 2.89 -8.25
C ALA A 340 -4.93 2.10 -8.97
N THR A 341 -5.31 0.92 -8.45
CA THR A 341 -6.34 0.04 -9.01
C THR A 341 -7.71 0.22 -8.36
N ASN A 342 -7.92 1.30 -7.60
CA ASN A 342 -9.24 1.65 -7.06
C ASN A 342 -10.24 1.89 -8.21
N PRO A 343 -11.39 1.18 -8.26
CA PRO A 343 -12.41 1.38 -9.28
C PRO A 343 -13.43 2.48 -8.94
N VAL A 344 -13.51 2.91 -7.67
CA VAL A 344 -14.55 3.83 -7.17
C VAL A 344 -13.92 5.07 -6.52
N ALA A 345 -13.64 6.09 -7.35
CA ALA A 345 -13.15 7.38 -6.88
C ALA A 345 -14.05 7.96 -5.77
N LEU A 346 -13.45 8.69 -4.83
CA LEU A 346 -14.09 9.34 -3.67
C LEU A 346 -14.69 8.38 -2.63
N ALA A 347 -15.47 7.39 -3.06
CA ALA A 347 -16.04 6.37 -2.19
C ALA A 347 -14.97 5.53 -1.48
N ILE A 348 -13.88 5.23 -2.20
CA ILE A 348 -12.61 4.80 -1.61
C ILE A 348 -11.62 5.95 -1.81
N PRO A 349 -11.25 6.69 -0.75
CA PRO A 349 -10.54 7.96 -0.88
C PRO A 349 -9.02 7.77 -1.09
N CYS A 350 -8.64 7.15 -2.20
CA CYS A 350 -7.22 6.90 -2.52
C CYS A 350 -6.41 8.17 -2.81
N HIS A 351 -7.07 9.30 -3.09
CA HIS A 351 -6.43 10.62 -3.21
C HIS A 351 -5.88 11.14 -1.88
N ARG A 352 -6.40 10.69 -0.73
CA ARG A 352 -5.88 11.02 0.61
C ARG A 352 -4.55 10.35 0.95
N VAL A 353 -4.05 9.46 0.09
CA VAL A 353 -2.75 8.80 0.28
C VAL A 353 -1.65 9.53 -0.47
N VAL A 354 -0.64 10.01 0.24
CA VAL A 354 0.48 10.80 -0.30
C VAL A 354 1.83 10.13 -0.05
N GLN A 355 2.91 10.64 -0.67
CA GLN A 355 4.25 10.18 -0.34
C GLN A 355 4.66 10.62 1.07
N LYS A 356 5.68 9.97 1.64
CA LYS A 356 6.33 10.46 2.86
C LYS A 356 6.88 11.85 2.57
N GLY A 357 6.49 12.84 3.38
CA GLY A 357 6.81 14.26 3.14
C GLY A 357 5.74 15.06 2.40
N GLY A 358 4.58 14.46 2.09
CA GLY A 358 3.41 15.19 1.55
C GLY A 358 3.38 15.36 0.04
N ALA A 359 4.42 14.94 -0.69
CA ALA A 359 4.45 15.04 -2.14
C ALA A 359 3.34 14.19 -2.80
N LEU A 360 2.71 14.77 -3.82
CA LEU A 360 1.69 14.08 -4.60
C LEU A 360 2.36 13.11 -5.57
N ALA A 361 1.98 11.84 -5.49
CA ALA A 361 2.33 10.85 -6.49
C ALA A 361 1.22 9.84 -6.65
N GLY A 362 1.06 9.37 -7.89
CA GLY A 362 0.10 8.34 -8.26
C GLY A 362 -1.34 8.78 -8.02
N TYR A 363 -2.09 8.94 -9.11
CA TYR A 363 -3.55 9.01 -9.05
C TYR A 363 -4.11 8.52 -10.36
N ARG A 364 -5.07 7.60 -10.31
CA ARG A 364 -5.64 6.97 -11.50
C ARG A 364 -6.21 8.02 -12.48
N TRP A 365 -6.77 9.11 -11.96
CA TRP A 365 -7.40 10.17 -12.74
C TRP A 365 -6.55 11.45 -12.86
N GLY A 366 -5.25 11.36 -12.57
CA GLY A 366 -4.27 12.42 -12.78
C GLY A 366 -3.99 13.30 -11.56
N LEU A 367 -2.73 13.75 -11.42
CA LEU A 367 -2.29 14.57 -10.29
C LEU A 367 -3.07 15.88 -10.10
N PRO A 368 -3.51 16.61 -11.15
CA PRO A 368 -4.30 17.83 -10.96
C PRO A 368 -5.60 17.59 -10.20
N ARG A 369 -6.32 16.50 -10.49
CA ARG A 369 -7.56 16.15 -9.78
C ARG A 369 -7.29 15.77 -8.32
N LYS A 370 -6.17 15.07 -8.06
CA LYS A 370 -5.76 14.72 -6.69
C LYS A 370 -5.46 15.97 -5.86
N ALA A 371 -4.75 16.94 -6.43
CA ALA A 371 -4.46 18.22 -5.77
C ALA A 371 -5.77 18.98 -5.48
N ALA A 372 -6.63 19.16 -6.49
CA ALA A 372 -7.90 19.86 -6.34
C ALA A 372 -8.81 19.23 -5.27
N LEU A 373 -8.84 17.90 -5.17
CA LEU A 373 -9.59 17.20 -4.11
C LEU A 373 -9.01 17.47 -2.72
N LEU A 374 -7.69 17.37 -2.56
CA LEU A 374 -7.05 17.63 -1.27
C LEU A 374 -7.24 19.08 -0.82
N ASP A 375 -7.14 20.04 -1.74
CA ASP A 375 -7.36 21.46 -1.46
C ASP A 375 -8.83 21.72 -1.07
N ASN A 376 -9.78 21.13 -1.81
CA ASN A 376 -11.21 21.23 -1.49
C ASN A 376 -11.50 20.67 -0.09
N GLU A 377 -10.96 19.50 0.24
CA GLU A 377 -11.18 18.92 1.56
C GLU A 377 -10.56 19.76 2.68
N ALA A 378 -9.34 20.25 2.49
CA ALA A 378 -8.65 21.09 3.47
C ALA A 378 -9.44 22.39 3.75
N GLN A 379 -10.08 22.98 2.74
CA GLN A 379 -10.91 24.18 2.89
C GLN A 379 -12.20 23.91 3.68
N HIS A 380 -12.79 22.73 3.55
CA HIS A 380 -14.10 22.40 4.15
C HIS A 380 -14.00 21.56 5.44
N ALA A 381 -12.80 21.08 5.81
CA ALA A 381 -12.58 20.28 7.02
C ALA A 381 -12.95 21.00 8.33
N GLY A 382 -13.04 22.33 8.33
CA GLY A 382 -13.49 23.14 9.48
C GLY A 382 -14.93 23.67 9.39
N GLY A 383 -15.66 23.37 8.31
CA GLY A 383 -16.95 24.00 7.99
C GLY A 383 -18.20 23.27 8.50
N VAL A 384 -18.08 22.01 8.92
CA VAL A 384 -19.22 21.24 9.45
C VAL A 384 -19.19 21.30 10.98
N SER A 385 -19.72 22.39 11.52
CA SER A 385 -20.19 22.43 12.90
C SER A 385 -21.27 21.35 13.09
N ALA A 386 -21.25 20.69 14.25
CA ALA A 386 -22.10 19.58 14.65
C ALA A 386 -23.61 19.92 14.73
N SER A 387 -24.27 20.16 13.59
CA SER A 387 -25.70 20.52 13.57
C SER A 387 -26.63 19.66 12.70
N ASP A 388 -26.17 18.56 12.09
CA ASP A 388 -27.06 17.72 11.27
C ASP A 388 -26.90 16.20 11.52
N ALA A 389 -26.70 15.80 12.78
CA ALA A 389 -27.07 14.45 13.18
C ALA A 389 -28.61 14.37 13.15
N PRO A 390 -29.23 13.42 12.40
CA PRO A 390 -30.66 13.29 12.39
C PRO A 390 -31.15 12.97 13.80
N ARG A 391 -31.94 13.89 14.37
CA ARG A 391 -32.67 13.67 15.61
C ARG A 391 -33.50 12.41 15.42
N ARG A 392 -33.17 11.34 16.14
CA ARG A 392 -34.08 10.22 16.33
C ARG A 392 -35.30 10.79 17.04
N ASP A 393 -36.37 10.96 16.27
CA ASP A 393 -37.66 11.35 16.79
C ASP A 393 -38.14 10.27 17.76
N ALA A 394 -38.22 10.66 19.03
CA ALA A 394 -38.69 9.84 20.11
C ALA A 394 -39.93 10.53 20.70
N SER A 395 -41.06 10.42 19.98
CA SER A 395 -42.44 10.55 20.48
C SER A 395 -43.37 10.33 19.28
N ARG A 396 -44.52 9.68 19.32
CA ARG A 396 -45.37 9.07 20.34
C ARG A 396 -46.50 8.44 19.51
N THR A 397 -46.93 7.23 19.85
CA THR A 397 -48.36 6.87 19.88
C THR A 397 -48.50 5.60 20.71
N ASP A 398 -48.68 5.80 22.03
CA ASP A 398 -49.55 4.92 22.81
C ASP A 398 -50.99 5.20 22.36
N ALA A 399 -51.74 4.16 22.00
CA ALA A 399 -53.12 3.92 22.43
C ALA A 399 -53.67 2.66 21.74
N ASP A 400 -54.05 1.69 22.58
CA ASP A 400 -55.23 0.82 22.47
C ASP A 400 -55.28 -0.18 21.29
N SER A 401 -55.58 -1.47 21.46
CA SER A 401 -56.26 -2.17 22.54
C SER A 401 -56.30 -3.69 22.24
N HIS A 402 -56.45 -4.47 23.31
CA HIS A 402 -57.19 -5.74 23.39
C HIS A 402 -56.68 -7.04 22.73
N ASN A 403 -56.18 -7.91 23.61
CA ASN A 403 -56.81 -9.19 23.99
C ASN A 403 -57.02 -10.28 22.92
N SER A 404 -56.19 -11.33 22.96
CA SER A 404 -56.69 -12.72 22.99
C SER A 404 -55.60 -13.68 23.49
N GLN A 405 -55.78 -14.14 24.73
CA GLN A 405 -55.39 -15.49 25.15
C GLN A 405 -56.39 -16.51 24.59
N LEU A 406 -56.01 -17.79 24.66
CA LEU A 406 -56.70 -19.04 24.25
C LEU A 406 -56.28 -19.52 22.84
N ASP A 407 -55.76 -20.73 22.60
CA ASP A 407 -55.82 -21.98 23.35
C ASP A 407 -54.65 -22.94 23.02
N HIS A 408 -54.24 -23.70 24.03
CA HIS A 408 -53.62 -25.02 23.87
C HIS A 408 -54.50 -26.06 24.58
N ALA A 409 -54.74 -27.17 23.88
CA ALA A 409 -55.13 -28.51 24.34
C ALA A 409 -56.62 -28.78 24.65
N ALA A 410 -57.30 -29.39 23.67
CA ALA A 410 -57.88 -30.74 23.76
C ALA A 410 -58.07 -31.32 22.35
#